data_AF-A0A1M7AQ53-F1
#
_entry.id   AF-A0A1M7AQ53-F1
#
_cell.length_a   1.000
_cell.length_b   1.000
_cell.length_c   1.000
_cell.angle_alpha   90.00
_cell.angle_beta   90.00
_cell.angle_gamma   90.00
#
_symmetry.space_group_name_H-M   'P 1'
#
loop_
_entity.id
_entity.type
_entity.pdbx_description
1 polymer ?
#
loop_
_entity_poly.entity_id
_entity_poly.type
_entity_poly.pdbx_seq_one_letter_code
_entity_poly.pdbx_strand_id
1 'polypeptide(L)'
;MRKVYKNIFGEVISKSKATKLDEYHLYYYESDSDILKEIEFINEESIYNINYFLHEGDNEDEVVEYLKEKSDFFDIERRETADGFIITTNKLYSLSVDDLPLISKTVFKTDDPENFICSQVIDNETQKPQLERTVKCWYTTDKNGEKYAAIECSYEEDGKLELAVDKTSDPDNEQNWTHYDYETFHELQEKIPVDISYYKTAALLPKEAYQN
;
A
#
# COMPACT_ATOMS: atom_id res chain seq x y z
N MET A 1 4.65 25.65 4.49
CA MET A 1 5.33 24.34 4.36
C MET A 1 6.81 24.55 4.03
N ARG A 2 7.71 23.85 4.73
CA ARG A 2 9.15 23.83 4.45
C ARG A 2 9.40 22.93 3.23
N LYS A 3 10.17 23.43 2.26
CA LYS A 3 10.48 22.72 1.00
C LYS A 3 11.86 22.09 1.04
N VAL A 4 11.98 20.84 0.62
CA VAL A 4 13.25 20.10 0.50
C VAL A 4 13.33 19.44 -0.88
N TYR A 5 14.40 19.73 -1.62
CA TYR A 5 14.66 19.16 -2.94
C TYR A 5 15.41 17.84 -2.78
N LYS A 6 14.95 16.79 -3.46
CA LYS A 6 15.61 15.49 -3.52
C LYS A 6 15.76 15.01 -4.96
N ASN A 7 16.82 14.25 -5.26
CA ASN A 7 16.88 13.52 -6.54
C ASN A 7 15.98 12.29 -6.51
N ILE A 8 15.89 11.57 -7.63
CA ILE A 8 15.10 10.34 -7.77
C ILE A 8 15.51 9.21 -6.80
N PHE A 9 16.71 9.28 -6.22
CA PHE A 9 17.21 8.33 -5.23
C PHE A 9 16.90 8.77 -3.78
N GLY A 10 16.23 9.91 -3.58
CA GLY A 10 15.88 10.43 -2.26
C GLY A 10 17.02 11.20 -1.56
N GLU A 11 18.13 11.49 -2.23
CA GLU A 11 19.21 12.28 -1.67
C GLU A 11 18.87 13.77 -1.69
N VAL A 12 19.11 14.47 -0.58
CA VAL A 12 18.87 15.91 -0.48
C VAL A 12 19.87 16.67 -1.35
N ILE A 13 19.35 17.56 -2.20
CA ILE A 13 20.15 18.38 -3.13
C ILE A 13 19.73 19.86 -3.05
N SER A 14 20.57 20.75 -3.57
CA SER A 14 20.19 22.16 -3.70
C SER A 14 19.16 22.34 -4.82
N LYS A 15 18.33 23.38 -4.72
CA LYS A 15 17.43 23.81 -5.81
C LYS A 15 18.17 23.95 -7.14
N SER A 16 19.34 24.58 -7.14
CA SER A 16 20.15 24.80 -8.34
C SER A 16 20.68 23.52 -8.99
N LYS A 17 20.79 22.43 -8.23
CA LYS A 17 21.16 21.11 -8.75
C LYS A 17 19.91 20.38 -9.25
N ALA A 18 18.81 20.44 -8.50
CA ALA A 18 17.54 19.83 -8.86
C ALA A 18 17.00 20.31 -10.21
N THR A 19 16.98 21.62 -10.45
CA THR A 19 16.47 22.21 -11.71
C THR A 19 17.36 21.95 -12.94
N LYS A 20 18.44 21.17 -12.78
CA LYS A 20 19.29 20.71 -13.89
C LYS A 20 19.16 19.21 -14.16
N LEU A 21 18.39 18.51 -13.34
CA LEU A 21 18.06 17.11 -13.55
C LEU A 21 16.82 17.05 -14.45
N ASP A 22 16.73 15.97 -15.22
CA ASP A 22 15.51 15.65 -15.99
C ASP A 22 14.35 15.40 -15.01
N GLU A 23 14.64 14.76 -13.88
CA GLU A 23 13.66 14.41 -12.85
C GLU A 23 14.16 14.68 -11.43
N TYR A 24 13.29 15.21 -10.57
CA TYR A 24 13.54 15.40 -9.15
C TYR A 24 12.23 15.46 -8.36
N HIS A 25 12.32 15.35 -7.03
CA HIS A 25 11.18 15.41 -6.13
C HIS A 25 11.26 16.63 -5.21
N LEU A 26 10.11 17.22 -4.90
CA LEU A 26 9.98 18.33 -3.97
C LEU A 26 9.12 17.92 -2.77
N TYR A 27 9.75 17.83 -1.61
CA TYR A 27 9.10 17.39 -0.36
C TYR A 27 8.66 18.62 0.43
N TYR A 28 7.41 18.60 0.88
CA TYR A 28 6.78 19.66 1.66
C TYR A 28 6.46 19.16 3.07
N TYR A 29 7.11 19.77 4.06
CA TYR A 29 6.89 19.48 5.47
C TYR A 29 6.03 20.57 6.11
N GLU A 30 5.26 20.19 7.13
CA GLU A 30 4.48 21.13 7.92
C GLU A 30 5.42 22.02 8.75
N SER A 31 5.49 23.31 8.38
CA SER A 31 6.32 24.32 9.05
C SER A 31 7.75 23.81 9.33
N ASP A 32 8.23 23.92 10.57
CA ASP A 32 9.55 23.44 11.00
C ASP A 32 9.52 22.00 11.56
N SER A 33 8.40 21.28 11.41
CA SER A 33 8.28 19.90 11.82
C SER A 33 8.87 18.94 10.77
N ASP A 34 9.03 17.68 11.16
CA ASP A 34 9.38 16.58 10.25
C ASP A 34 8.13 15.83 9.75
N ILE A 35 6.94 16.42 9.89
CA ILE A 35 5.69 15.88 9.35
C ILE A 35 5.65 16.19 7.86
N LEU A 36 5.80 15.14 7.04
CA LEU A 36 5.67 15.23 5.59
C LEU A 36 4.19 15.36 5.20
N LYS A 37 3.86 16.34 4.37
CA LYS A 37 2.51 16.59 3.87
C LYS A 37 2.35 16.28 2.39
N GLU A 38 3.38 16.55 1.60
CA GLU A 38 3.28 16.42 0.14
C GLU A 38 4.63 16.10 -0.49
N ILE A 39 4.62 15.30 -1.55
CA ILE A 39 5.74 15.10 -2.47
C ILE A 39 5.24 15.43 -3.88
N GLU A 40 5.84 16.43 -4.51
CA GLU A 40 5.67 16.67 -5.95
C GLU A 40 6.77 15.92 -6.72
N PHE A 41 6.37 15.17 -7.73
CA PHE A 41 7.29 14.52 -8.66
C PHE A 41 7.36 15.34 -9.95
N ILE A 42 8.56 15.81 -10.29
CA ILE A 42 8.75 16.85 -11.31
C ILE A 42 9.63 16.31 -12.43
N ASN A 43 9.15 16.44 -13.66
CA ASN A 43 9.88 16.17 -14.90
C ASN A 43 9.71 17.35 -15.87
N GLU A 44 10.80 17.81 -16.49
CA GLU A 44 10.77 18.89 -17.50
C GLU A 44 9.96 20.13 -17.03
N GLU A 45 10.10 20.50 -15.76
CA GLU A 45 9.37 21.61 -15.08
C GLU A 45 7.86 21.41 -14.87
N SER A 46 7.31 20.23 -15.17
CA SER A 46 5.92 19.86 -14.92
C SER A 46 5.79 18.89 -13.75
N ILE A 47 4.72 19.02 -12.96
CA ILE A 47 4.38 18.06 -11.90
C ILE A 47 3.58 16.92 -12.53
N TYR A 48 4.20 15.75 -12.63
CA TYR A 48 3.55 14.58 -13.24
C TYR A 48 2.83 13.68 -12.22
N ASN A 49 3.18 13.81 -10.93
CA ASN A 49 2.48 13.15 -9.84
C ASN A 49 2.60 13.97 -8.55
N ILE A 50 1.61 13.86 -7.65
CA ILE A 50 1.67 14.37 -6.29
C ILE A 50 1.21 13.28 -5.32
N ASN A 51 2.02 13.00 -4.30
CA ASN A 51 1.58 12.20 -3.15
C ASN A 51 1.26 13.13 -1.99
N TYR A 52 0.04 13.13 -1.50
CA TYR A 52 -0.40 13.92 -0.35
C TYR A 52 -0.73 13.03 0.85
N PHE A 53 -0.27 13.41 2.04
CA PHE A 53 -0.46 12.65 3.28
C PHE A 53 -1.42 13.40 4.21
N LEU A 54 -2.61 12.84 4.41
CA LEU A 54 -3.61 13.34 5.34
C LEU A 54 -3.22 13.03 6.79
N HIS A 55 -3.37 14.04 7.64
CA HIS A 55 -3.21 13.98 9.10
C HIS A 55 -4.53 14.33 9.78
N GLU A 56 -4.57 14.11 11.10
CA GLU A 56 -5.77 14.41 11.91
C GLU A 56 -6.19 15.88 11.77
N GLY A 57 -7.46 16.10 11.39
CA GLY A 57 -8.03 17.43 11.21
C GLY A 57 -7.96 17.99 9.79
N ASP A 58 -7.26 17.33 8.86
CA ASP A 58 -7.31 17.71 7.45
C ASP A 58 -8.72 17.52 6.85
N ASN A 59 -9.13 18.45 6.00
CA ASN A 59 -10.33 18.31 5.18
C ASN A 59 -9.95 17.74 3.80
N GLU A 60 -10.32 16.49 3.55
CA GLU A 60 -10.00 15.81 2.31
C GLU A 60 -10.57 16.51 1.06
N ASP A 61 -11.79 17.07 1.13
CA ASP A 61 -12.41 17.76 -0.01
C ASP A 61 -11.62 19.02 -0.41
N GLU A 62 -11.13 19.78 0.59
CA GLU A 62 -10.27 20.95 0.35
C GLU A 62 -8.92 20.56 -0.25
N VAL A 63 -8.35 19.43 0.19
CA VAL A 63 -7.10 18.88 -0.35
C VAL A 63 -7.30 18.42 -1.79
N VAL A 64 -8.39 17.75 -2.11
CA VAL A 64 -8.70 17.33 -3.50
C VAL A 64 -8.74 18.54 -4.43
N GLU A 65 -9.48 19.60 -4.07
CA GLU A 65 -9.57 20.79 -4.91
C GLU A 65 -8.21 21.49 -5.06
N TYR A 66 -7.42 21.55 -3.99
CA TYR A 66 -6.04 22.07 -4.04
C TYR A 66 -5.14 21.28 -5.00
N LEU A 67 -5.24 19.94 -5.02
CA LEU A 67 -4.39 19.09 -5.85
C LEU A 67 -4.79 19.11 -7.32
N LYS A 68 -6.10 19.18 -7.61
CA LYS A 68 -6.64 19.32 -8.98
C LYS A 68 -6.10 20.57 -9.70
N GLU A 69 -5.81 21.65 -8.98
CA GLU A 69 -5.22 22.85 -9.58
C GLU A 69 -3.75 22.66 -10.01
N LYS A 70 -3.08 21.60 -9.54
CA LYS A 70 -1.64 21.38 -9.69
C LYS A 70 -1.28 20.24 -10.63
N SER A 71 -2.05 19.16 -10.62
CA SER A 71 -1.79 17.99 -11.46
C SER A 71 -3.07 17.21 -11.77
N ASP A 72 -3.10 16.58 -12.94
CA ASP A 72 -4.16 15.64 -13.33
C ASP A 72 -3.97 14.24 -12.70
N PHE A 73 -2.83 13.99 -12.07
CA PHE A 73 -2.49 12.71 -11.46
C PHE A 73 -1.90 12.93 -10.06
N PHE A 74 -2.61 12.44 -9.05
CA PHE A 74 -2.20 12.57 -7.65
C PHE A 74 -2.83 11.47 -6.79
N ASP A 75 -2.20 11.16 -5.67
CA ASP A 75 -2.77 10.29 -4.65
C ASP A 75 -2.86 10.98 -3.29
N ILE A 76 -3.90 10.61 -2.55
CA ILE A 76 -4.13 11.04 -1.17
C ILE A 76 -4.06 9.79 -0.28
N GLU A 77 -3.07 9.74 0.61
CA GLU A 77 -2.90 8.69 1.62
C GLU A 77 -3.39 9.19 2.98
N ARG A 78 -4.27 8.42 3.62
CA ARG A 78 -4.58 8.54 5.04
C ARG A 78 -4.04 7.32 5.78
N ARG A 79 -3.33 7.54 6.88
CA ARG A 79 -2.79 6.47 7.71
C ARG A 79 -3.47 6.41 9.07
N GLU A 80 -3.87 5.21 9.47
CA GLU A 80 -4.47 4.89 10.76
C GLU A 80 -3.67 3.76 11.40
N THR A 81 -3.72 3.66 12.73
CA THR A 81 -3.09 2.57 13.47
C THR A 81 -4.13 1.89 14.35
N ALA A 82 -4.14 0.56 14.36
CA ALA A 82 -5.05 -0.25 15.15
C ALA A 82 -4.32 -1.52 15.61
N ASP A 83 -4.19 -1.73 16.93
CA ASP A 83 -3.70 -2.97 17.56
C ASP A 83 -2.48 -3.63 16.88
N GLY A 84 -1.40 -2.88 16.69
CA GLY A 84 -0.16 -3.40 16.09
C GLY A 84 -0.18 -3.46 14.55
N PHE A 85 -1.21 -2.89 13.92
CA PHE A 85 -1.32 -2.74 12.48
C PHE A 85 -1.31 -1.26 12.07
N ILE A 86 -0.77 -1.01 10.88
CA ILE A 86 -0.87 0.26 10.16
C ILE A 86 -1.83 0.03 9.01
N ILE A 87 -2.87 0.85 8.90
CA ILE A 87 -3.86 0.80 7.83
C ILE A 87 -3.69 2.07 7.01
N THR A 88 -3.36 1.93 5.73
CA THR A 88 -3.34 3.05 4.80
C THR A 88 -4.58 2.98 3.92
N THR A 89 -5.32 4.08 3.82
CA THR A 89 -6.33 4.27 2.78
C THR A 89 -5.73 5.19 1.74
N ASN A 90 -5.58 4.71 0.51
CA ASN A 90 -5.05 5.50 -0.61
C ASN A 90 -6.16 5.75 -1.63
N LYS A 91 -6.24 6.99 -2.11
CA LYS A 91 -7.13 7.40 -3.20
C LYS A 91 -6.29 7.96 -4.32
N LEU A 92 -6.20 7.22 -5.41
CA LEU A 92 -5.44 7.60 -6.60
C LEU A 92 -6.37 8.25 -7.63
N TYR A 93 -6.12 9.53 -7.92
CA TYR A 93 -6.86 10.31 -8.90
C TYR A 93 -6.08 10.36 -10.22
N SER A 94 -6.79 10.12 -11.31
CA SER A 94 -6.30 10.29 -12.68
C SER A 94 -7.37 11.01 -13.48
N LEU A 95 -7.43 12.33 -13.35
CA LEU A 95 -8.52 13.19 -13.86
C LEU A 95 -8.65 13.15 -15.39
N SER A 96 -7.59 12.74 -16.09
CA SER A 96 -7.62 12.51 -17.54
C SER A 96 -8.40 11.24 -17.95
N VAL A 97 -8.70 10.36 -17.00
CA VAL A 97 -9.36 9.06 -17.21
C VAL A 97 -10.73 9.02 -16.54
N ASP A 98 -10.79 9.39 -15.26
CA ASP A 98 -12.02 9.40 -14.44
C ASP A 98 -11.90 10.47 -13.35
N ASP A 99 -13.03 11.08 -12.97
CA ASP A 99 -13.12 12.03 -11.85
C ASP A 99 -13.14 11.30 -10.50
N LEU A 100 -13.48 10.01 -10.48
CA LEU A 100 -13.49 9.18 -9.28
C LEU A 100 -12.12 8.52 -9.05
N PRO A 101 -11.61 8.49 -7.81
CA PRO A 101 -10.32 7.89 -7.51
C PRO A 101 -10.39 6.36 -7.51
N LEU A 102 -9.30 5.67 -7.81
CA LEU A 102 -9.14 4.29 -7.37
C LEU A 102 -8.87 4.29 -5.86
N ILE A 103 -9.79 3.70 -5.08
CA ILE A 103 -9.65 3.62 -3.63
C ILE A 103 -9.08 2.25 -3.25
N SER A 104 -8.07 2.25 -2.40
CA SER A 104 -7.52 1.03 -1.81
C SER A 104 -7.27 1.16 -0.31
N LYS A 105 -7.34 0.03 0.40
CA LYS A 105 -6.89 -0.10 1.78
C LYS A 105 -5.77 -1.12 1.86
N THR A 106 -4.64 -0.74 2.43
CA THR A 106 -3.49 -1.61 2.62
C THR A 106 -3.15 -1.71 4.09
N VAL A 107 -2.86 -2.92 4.56
CA VAL A 107 -2.56 -3.20 5.96
C VAL A 107 -1.13 -3.70 6.07
N PHE A 108 -0.40 -3.14 7.01
CA PHE A 108 0.95 -3.53 7.39
C PHE A 108 0.97 -3.86 8.88
N LYS A 109 1.98 -4.60 9.32
CA LYS A 109 2.27 -4.71 10.75
C LYS A 109 3.13 -3.52 11.18
N THR A 110 2.98 -3.05 12.42
CA THR A 110 3.78 -1.93 12.93
C THR A 110 5.27 -2.24 13.03
N ASP A 111 5.63 -3.52 13.20
CA ASP A 111 7.02 -4.00 13.21
C ASP A 111 7.57 -4.32 11.82
N ASP A 112 6.74 -4.20 10.78
CA ASP A 112 7.09 -4.48 9.38
C ASP A 112 6.31 -3.57 8.41
N PRO A 113 6.56 -2.24 8.44
CA PRO A 113 5.77 -1.26 7.70
C PRO A 113 6.02 -1.27 6.18
N GLU A 114 6.97 -2.07 5.70
CA GLU A 114 7.35 -2.15 4.28
C GLU A 114 6.62 -3.30 3.55
N ASN A 115 6.10 -4.28 4.28
CA ASN A 115 5.50 -5.49 3.71
C ASN A 115 4.02 -5.57 4.10
N PHE A 116 3.14 -5.33 3.13
CA PHE A 116 1.71 -5.36 3.39
C PHE A 116 1.23 -6.80 3.59
N ILE A 117 0.35 -7.03 4.56
CA ILE A 117 -0.27 -8.34 4.79
C ILE A 117 -1.64 -8.48 4.11
N CYS A 118 -2.24 -7.35 3.71
CA CYS A 118 -3.53 -7.30 3.02
C CYS A 118 -3.65 -6.02 2.20
N SER A 119 -4.13 -6.11 0.97
CA SER A 119 -4.51 -4.98 0.13
C SER A 119 -5.89 -5.24 -0.46
N GLN A 120 -6.80 -4.27 -0.33
CA GLN A 120 -8.17 -4.36 -0.81
C GLN A 120 -8.49 -3.16 -1.69
N VAL A 121 -9.15 -3.42 -2.82
CA VAL A 121 -9.79 -2.37 -3.61
C VAL A 121 -11.16 -2.06 -3.01
N ILE A 122 -11.49 -0.79 -2.88
CA ILE A 122 -12.78 -0.32 -2.39
C ILE A 122 -13.59 0.22 -3.57
N ASP A 123 -14.82 -0.26 -3.69
CA ASP A 123 -15.77 0.19 -4.70
C ASP A 123 -16.24 1.62 -4.39
N ASN A 124 -16.16 2.52 -5.37
CA ASN A 124 -16.52 3.93 -5.19
C ASN A 124 -18.00 4.15 -4.89
N GLU A 125 -18.89 3.33 -5.47
CA GLU A 125 -20.34 3.54 -5.33
C GLU A 125 -20.84 3.06 -3.98
N THR A 126 -20.43 1.85 -3.60
CA THR A 126 -20.90 1.16 -2.39
C THR A 126 -20.06 1.44 -1.17
N GLN A 127 -18.84 1.96 -1.34
CA GLN A 127 -17.83 2.15 -0.29
C GLN A 127 -17.50 0.84 0.45
N LYS A 128 -17.64 -0.30 -0.24
CA LYS A 128 -17.36 -1.64 0.27
C LYS A 128 -16.15 -2.24 -0.45
N PRO A 129 -15.40 -3.14 0.21
CA PRO A 129 -14.32 -3.85 -0.46
C PRO A 129 -14.86 -4.75 -1.58
N GLN A 130 -14.15 -4.79 -2.70
CA GLN A 130 -14.27 -5.78 -3.75
C GLN A 130 -13.41 -6.98 -3.34
N LEU A 131 -14.04 -7.98 -2.70
CA LEU A 131 -13.34 -9.03 -1.96
C LEU A 131 -12.48 -9.89 -2.89
N GLU A 132 -12.97 -10.16 -4.09
CA GLU A 132 -12.27 -10.90 -5.15
C GLU A 132 -11.02 -10.19 -5.70
N ARG A 133 -10.88 -8.89 -5.41
CA ARG A 133 -9.69 -8.09 -5.74
C ARG A 133 -8.76 -7.91 -4.54
N THR A 134 -9.03 -8.61 -3.43
CA THR A 134 -8.14 -8.61 -2.27
C THR A 134 -6.93 -9.47 -2.55
N VAL A 135 -5.75 -8.98 -2.17
CA VAL A 135 -4.51 -9.76 -2.16
C VAL A 135 -3.97 -9.78 -0.74
N LYS A 136 -3.56 -10.94 -0.25
CA LYS A 136 -2.85 -11.05 1.02
C LYS A 136 -1.52 -11.77 0.85
N CYS A 137 -0.53 -11.29 1.59
CA CYS A 137 0.81 -11.83 1.56
C CYS A 137 1.25 -12.25 2.96
N TRP A 138 1.81 -13.45 3.06
CA TRP A 138 2.53 -13.91 4.24
C TRP A 138 4.02 -13.97 3.91
N TYR A 139 4.84 -13.46 4.81
CA TYR A 139 6.27 -13.27 4.59
C TYR A 139 7.11 -14.17 5.48
N THR A 140 8.24 -14.61 4.92
CA THR A 140 9.31 -15.26 5.67
C THR A 140 10.65 -14.83 5.09
N THR A 141 11.73 -15.32 5.68
CA THR A 141 13.09 -15.10 5.17
C THR A 141 13.64 -16.37 4.54
N ASP A 142 14.39 -16.21 3.46
CA ASP A 142 15.14 -17.32 2.84
C ASP A 142 16.37 -17.72 3.68
N LYS A 143 17.18 -18.64 3.15
CA LYS A 143 18.44 -19.09 3.79
C LYS A 143 19.50 -17.99 3.91
N ASN A 144 19.40 -16.92 3.12
CA ASN A 144 20.30 -15.78 3.14
C ASN A 144 19.79 -14.65 4.05
N GLY A 145 18.59 -14.79 4.62
CA GLY A 145 17.93 -13.77 5.45
C GLY A 145 17.14 -12.74 4.65
N GLU A 146 16.96 -12.91 3.35
CA GLU A 146 16.17 -12.03 2.51
C GLU A 146 14.68 -12.31 2.71
N LYS A 147 13.91 -11.28 3.04
CA LYS A 147 12.46 -11.39 3.23
C LYS A 147 11.75 -11.43 1.87
N TYR A 148 10.80 -12.34 1.72
CA TYR A 148 9.97 -12.45 0.52
C TYR A 148 8.53 -12.84 0.88
N ALA A 149 7.59 -12.57 -0.04
CA ALA A 149 6.21 -13.05 0.07
C ALA A 149 6.17 -14.55 -0.22
N ALA A 150 6.20 -15.35 0.85
CA ALA A 150 6.23 -16.80 0.77
C ALA A 150 4.87 -17.40 0.42
N ILE A 151 3.78 -16.74 0.82
CA ILE A 151 2.43 -17.13 0.43
C ILE A 151 1.70 -15.91 -0.10
N GLU A 152 1.06 -16.06 -1.25
CA GLU A 152 0.13 -15.08 -1.82
C GLU A 152 -1.26 -15.69 -1.92
N CYS A 153 -2.27 -14.96 -1.45
CA CYS A 153 -3.65 -15.41 -1.41
C CYS A 153 -4.58 -14.51 -2.26
N SER A 154 -5.43 -15.14 -3.07
CA SER A 154 -6.58 -14.52 -3.77
C SER A 154 -7.90 -15.09 -3.27
N TYR A 155 -9.00 -14.40 -3.56
CA TYR A 155 -10.30 -14.66 -2.94
C TYR A 155 -11.43 -14.67 -3.97
N GLU A 156 -12.51 -15.37 -3.61
CA GLU A 156 -13.78 -15.33 -4.34
C GLU A 156 -14.59 -14.08 -3.96
N GLU A 157 -15.68 -13.81 -4.70
CA GLU A 157 -16.58 -12.67 -4.46
C GLU A 157 -17.21 -12.68 -3.05
N ASP A 158 -17.38 -13.86 -2.44
CA ASP A 158 -17.89 -14.00 -1.07
C ASP A 158 -16.80 -13.82 0.01
N GLY A 159 -15.55 -13.61 -0.41
CA GLY A 159 -14.38 -13.44 0.44
C GLY A 159 -13.77 -14.74 0.95
N LYS A 160 -14.22 -15.91 0.49
CA LYS A 160 -13.57 -17.20 0.76
C LYS A 160 -12.25 -17.28 -0.02
N LEU A 161 -11.24 -17.95 0.55
CA LEU A 161 -9.98 -18.22 -0.15
C LEU A 161 -10.25 -18.99 -1.45
N GLU A 162 -9.84 -18.41 -2.57
CA GLU A 162 -9.84 -19.07 -3.87
C GLU A 162 -8.53 -19.86 -4.04
N LEU A 163 -7.40 -19.19 -3.82
CA LEU A 163 -6.09 -19.74 -4.06
C LEU A 163 -5.07 -19.18 -3.05
N ALA A 164 -4.25 -20.06 -2.48
CA ALA A 164 -3.01 -19.73 -1.79
C ALA A 164 -1.84 -20.37 -2.54
N VAL A 165 -0.90 -19.54 -2.98
CA VAL A 165 0.32 -19.96 -3.69
C VAL A 165 1.47 -19.98 -2.70
N ASP A 166 1.96 -21.17 -2.36
CA ASP A 166 3.11 -21.40 -1.48
C ASP A 166 4.40 -21.52 -2.29
N LYS A 167 5.28 -20.55 -2.08
CA LYS A 167 6.55 -20.37 -2.76
C LYS A 167 7.74 -20.85 -1.93
N THR A 168 7.52 -21.40 -0.73
CA THR A 168 8.58 -21.69 0.25
C THR A 168 9.59 -22.74 -0.21
N SER A 169 9.21 -23.63 -1.12
CA SER A 169 10.07 -24.67 -1.69
C SER A 169 11.12 -24.10 -2.64
N ASP A 170 10.72 -23.17 -3.51
CA ASP A 170 11.56 -22.58 -4.56
C ASP A 170 10.94 -21.24 -5.03
N PRO A 171 11.26 -20.12 -4.34
CA PRO A 171 10.64 -18.82 -4.60
C PRO A 171 10.83 -18.31 -6.03
N ASP A 172 11.90 -18.74 -6.70
CA ASP A 172 12.30 -18.28 -8.03
C ASP A 172 11.74 -19.16 -9.17
N ASN A 173 11.07 -20.27 -8.85
CA ASN A 173 10.59 -21.22 -9.85
C ASN A 173 9.11 -21.55 -9.68
N GLU A 174 8.28 -20.86 -10.46
CA GLU A 174 6.82 -20.99 -10.42
C GLU A 174 6.30 -22.42 -10.62
N GLN A 175 7.03 -23.26 -11.35
CA GLN A 175 6.64 -24.66 -11.61
C GLN A 175 6.70 -25.53 -10.34
N ASN A 176 7.42 -25.07 -9.33
CA ASN A 176 7.62 -25.77 -8.06
C ASN A 176 6.70 -25.26 -6.94
N TRP A 177 5.87 -24.25 -7.22
CA TRP A 177 4.95 -23.68 -6.25
C TRP A 177 3.79 -24.62 -5.97
N THR A 178 3.43 -24.73 -4.69
CA THR A 178 2.29 -25.53 -4.26
C THR A 178 1.06 -24.64 -4.13
N HIS A 179 -0.09 -25.16 -4.52
CA HIS A 179 -1.33 -24.41 -4.56
C HIS A 179 -2.33 -25.05 -3.61
N TYR A 180 -3.02 -24.23 -2.83
CA TYR A 180 -4.08 -24.66 -1.91
C TYR A 180 -5.32 -23.82 -2.15
N ASP A 181 -6.48 -24.44 -2.01
CA ASP A 181 -7.76 -23.76 -1.93
C ASP A 181 -8.22 -23.72 -0.47
N TYR A 182 -9.42 -23.20 -0.22
CA TYR A 182 -9.97 -23.15 1.13
C TYR A 182 -10.07 -24.50 1.85
N GLU A 183 -10.38 -25.58 1.12
CA GLU A 183 -10.61 -26.91 1.69
C GLU A 183 -9.27 -27.57 2.05
N THR A 184 -8.24 -27.35 1.24
CA THR A 184 -6.88 -27.90 1.40
C THR A 184 -5.94 -27.00 2.21
N PHE A 185 -6.34 -25.76 2.55
CA PHE A 185 -5.52 -24.81 3.31
C PHE A 185 -5.00 -25.35 4.65
N HIS A 186 -5.70 -26.32 5.26
CA HIS A 186 -5.24 -26.96 6.49
C HIS A 186 -3.88 -27.66 6.32
N GLU A 187 -3.60 -28.21 5.14
CA GLU A 187 -2.31 -28.82 4.80
C GLU A 187 -1.17 -27.79 4.75
N LEU A 188 -1.46 -26.56 4.30
CA LEU A 188 -0.51 -25.45 4.35
C LEU A 188 -0.24 -25.00 5.79
N GLN A 189 -1.30 -24.88 6.60
CA GLN A 189 -1.18 -24.55 8.02
C GLN A 189 -0.31 -25.56 8.78
N GLU A 190 -0.41 -26.86 8.47
CA GLU A 190 0.42 -27.90 9.11
C GLU A 190 1.92 -27.74 8.83
N LYS A 191 2.29 -27.06 7.75
CA LYS A 191 3.69 -26.77 7.39
C LYS A 191 4.25 -25.53 8.07
N ILE A 192 3.39 -24.68 8.64
CA ILE A 192 3.77 -23.37 9.17
C ILE A 192 3.52 -23.32 10.68
N PRO A 193 4.56 -23.01 11.50
CA PRO A 193 4.46 -23.08 12.95
C PRO A 193 3.61 -21.97 13.57
N VAL A 194 3.28 -20.92 12.80
CA VAL A 194 2.43 -19.81 13.23
C VAL A 194 1.03 -19.97 12.64
N ASP A 195 0.02 -19.49 13.37
CA ASP A 195 -1.35 -19.48 12.87
C ASP A 195 -1.46 -18.51 11.68
N ILE A 196 -1.85 -19.05 10.53
CA ILE A 196 -2.11 -18.33 9.28
C ILE A 196 -3.59 -18.43 8.88
N SER A 197 -4.48 -18.82 9.80
CA SER A 197 -5.93 -18.92 9.56
C SER A 197 -6.58 -17.60 9.12
N TYR A 198 -5.97 -16.46 9.46
CA TYR A 198 -6.34 -15.13 8.94
C TYR A 198 -6.42 -15.08 7.41
N TYR A 199 -5.56 -15.81 6.71
CA TYR A 199 -5.46 -15.79 5.26
C TYR A 199 -6.57 -16.58 4.56
N LYS A 200 -7.38 -17.36 5.31
CA LYS A 200 -8.51 -18.13 4.74
C LYS A 200 -9.69 -17.28 4.24
N THR A 201 -9.71 -15.99 4.57
CA THR A 201 -10.79 -15.07 4.17
C THR A 201 -10.23 -13.73 3.75
N ALA A 202 -10.97 -12.96 2.96
CA ALA A 202 -10.63 -11.60 2.53
C ALA A 202 -10.84 -10.54 3.64
N ALA A 203 -10.94 -10.91 4.92
CA ALA A 203 -11.09 -9.94 6.01
C ALA A 203 -9.90 -8.95 6.04
N LEU A 204 -10.15 -7.65 6.20
CA LEU A 204 -9.10 -6.62 6.15
C LEU A 204 -8.04 -6.79 7.26
N LEU A 205 -8.48 -7.13 8.48
CA LEU A 205 -7.64 -7.28 9.65
C LEU A 205 -7.79 -8.67 10.28
N PRO A 206 -6.76 -9.18 10.96
CA PRO A 206 -6.87 -10.37 11.81
C PRO A 206 -7.91 -10.19 12.91
N LYS A 207 -8.51 -11.29 13.39
CA LYS A 207 -9.60 -11.23 14.39
C LYS A 207 -9.15 -10.60 15.70
N GLU A 208 -7.87 -10.75 16.03
CA GLU A 208 -7.21 -10.21 17.21
C GLU A 208 -7.29 -8.68 17.25
N ALA A 209 -7.33 -8.02 16.08
CA ALA A 209 -7.43 -6.56 15.97
C ALA A 209 -8.83 -6.01 16.31
N TYR A 210 -9.84 -6.86 16.50
CA TYR A 210 -11.21 -6.46 16.85
C TYR A 210 -11.59 -6.78 18.31
N GLN A 211 -10.63 -7.23 19.13
CA GLN A 211 -10.90 -7.70 20.50
C GLN A 211 -10.78 -6.61 21.58
N ASN A 212 -10.64 -5.34 21.20
CA ASN A 212 -10.58 -4.18 22.12
C ASN A 212 -11.81 -3.28 22.00
#